data_AF-A0AAU8DV93-F1
#
_entry.id   AF-A0AAU8DV93-F1
#
_cell.length_a   1.000
_cell.length_b   1.000
_cell.length_c   1.000
_cell.angle_alpha   90.00
_cell.angle_beta   90.00
_cell.angle_gamma   90.00
#
_symmetry.space_group_name_H-M   'P 1'
#
loop_
_entity.id
_entity.type
_entity.pdbx_description
1 polymer ?
#
loop_
_entity_poly.entity_id
_entity_poly.type
_entity_poly.pdbx_seq_one_letter_code
_entity_poly.pdbx_strand_id
1 'polypeptide(L)'
;MTDQKSPKDQAVHVPRYAFEVMAARTALDEDKVAVMLLLLMRMDRNRAVRVNTSLLSDFLTLSSERVDYAISSLIKKGWVESVDDHAMRCRVLDCVVHPAFIHADFDTLMRVVSSRVL
;
A
#
# COMPACT_ATOMS: atom_id res chain seq x y z
N MET A 1 34.64 -6.74 -10.86
CA MET A 1 33.48 -5.91 -11.24
C MET A 1 32.24 -6.67 -10.82
N THR A 2 31.60 -6.26 -9.73
CA THR A 2 30.30 -6.80 -9.32
C THR A 2 29.25 -6.12 -10.18
N ASP A 3 28.60 -6.90 -11.05
CA ASP A 3 27.38 -6.47 -11.74
C ASP A 3 26.31 -6.11 -10.69
N GLN A 4 26.23 -4.82 -10.36
CA GLN A 4 25.04 -4.25 -9.73
C GLN A 4 23.92 -4.36 -10.77
N LYS A 5 23.17 -5.48 -10.73
CA LYS A 5 21.84 -5.55 -11.33
C LYS A 5 21.01 -4.45 -10.68
N SER A 6 20.87 -3.33 -11.37
CA SER A 6 19.81 -2.36 -11.12
C SER A 6 18.51 -3.15 -10.98
N PRO A 7 17.74 -2.99 -9.87
CA PRO A 7 16.46 -3.66 -9.75
C PRO A 7 15.66 -3.22 -10.96
N LYS A 8 15.25 -4.19 -11.79
CA LYS A 8 14.34 -3.88 -12.91
C LYS A 8 13.11 -3.27 -12.24
N ASP A 9 12.86 -1.99 -12.49
CA ASP A 9 11.61 -1.32 -12.18
C ASP A 9 10.49 -2.09 -12.92
N GLN A 10 10.03 -3.17 -12.29
CA GLN A 10 8.96 -3.98 -12.79
C GLN A 10 7.69 -3.28 -12.34
N ALA A 11 7.25 -2.32 -13.16
CA ALA A 11 5.94 -1.71 -13.02
C ALA A 11 4.90 -2.82 -12.84
N VAL A 12 4.27 -2.87 -11.67
CA VAL A 12 3.20 -3.81 -11.39
C VAL A 12 1.92 -3.27 -12.01
N HIS A 13 1.20 -4.14 -12.70
CA HIS A 13 -0.06 -3.76 -13.33
C HIS A 13 -1.14 -3.60 -12.26
N VAL A 14 -1.42 -2.36 -11.89
CA VAL A 14 -2.56 -1.99 -11.06
C VAL A 14 -3.80 -1.82 -11.97
N PRO A 15 -5.00 -2.30 -11.59
CA PRO A 15 -6.21 -2.10 -12.36
C PRO A 15 -6.44 -0.62 -12.60
N ARG A 16 -6.85 -0.25 -13.81
CA ARG A 16 -7.02 1.15 -14.22
C ARG A 16 -7.95 1.92 -13.27
N TYR A 17 -9.01 1.26 -12.80
CA TYR A 17 -9.98 1.82 -11.88
C TYR A 17 -9.54 1.82 -10.41
N ALA A 18 -8.39 1.27 -10.03
CA ALA A 18 -7.96 1.30 -8.63
C ALA A 18 -7.72 2.74 -8.14
N PHE A 19 -7.17 3.59 -9.01
CA PHE A 19 -7.02 5.02 -8.74
C PHE A 19 -8.37 5.73 -8.63
N GLU A 20 -9.34 5.40 -9.50
CA GLU A 20 -10.69 5.97 -9.46
C GLU A 20 -11.44 5.57 -8.18
N VAL A 21 -11.36 4.29 -7.80
CA VAL A 21 -11.93 3.78 -6.55
C VAL A 21 -11.29 4.45 -5.33
N MET A 22 -9.98 4.66 -5.34
CA MET A 22 -9.27 5.39 -4.28
C MET A 22 -9.67 6.87 -4.23
N ALA A 23 -9.75 7.53 -5.38
CA ALA A 23 -10.17 8.93 -5.49
C ALA A 23 -11.61 9.13 -5.02
N ALA A 24 -12.51 8.18 -5.27
CA ALA A 24 -13.88 8.21 -4.76
C ALA A 24 -13.95 8.05 -3.23
N ARG A 25 -12.85 7.66 -2.56
CA ARG A 25 -12.78 7.37 -1.14
C ARG A 25 -11.91 8.35 -0.34
N THR A 26 -11.23 9.29 -1.01
CA THR A 26 -10.40 10.32 -0.37
C THR A 26 -11.19 11.13 0.66
N ALA A 27 -12.43 11.50 0.34
CA ALA A 27 -13.31 12.25 1.26
C ALA A 27 -13.61 11.53 2.58
N LEU A 28 -13.34 10.21 2.67
CA LEU A 28 -13.57 9.41 3.87
C LEU A 28 -12.29 9.14 4.65
N ASP A 29 -11.10 9.18 4.01
CA ASP A 29 -9.81 9.00 4.69
C ASP A 29 -8.59 9.27 3.77
N GLU A 30 -8.17 10.53 3.68
CA GLU A 30 -7.08 10.95 2.77
C GLU A 30 -5.75 10.25 3.07
N ASP A 31 -5.44 10.01 4.34
CA ASP A 31 -4.17 9.40 4.77
C ASP A 31 -4.06 7.95 4.32
N LYS A 32 -5.14 7.17 4.47
CA LYS A 32 -5.19 5.78 4.00
C LYS A 32 -5.05 5.70 2.50
N VAL A 33 -5.70 6.61 1.76
CA VAL A 33 -5.57 6.66 0.31
C VAL A 33 -4.12 6.98 -0.09
N ALA A 34 -3.50 7.99 0.52
CA ALA A 34 -2.12 8.35 0.22
C ALA A 34 -1.14 7.21 0.50
N VAL A 35 -1.26 6.55 1.65
CA VAL A 35 -0.44 5.39 2.00
C VAL A 35 -0.71 4.23 1.04
N MET A 36 -1.97 3.94 0.71
CA MET A 36 -2.31 2.86 -0.22
C MET A 36 -1.73 3.10 -1.61
N LEU A 37 -1.78 4.34 -2.12
CA LEU A 37 -1.15 4.70 -3.40
C LEU A 37 0.35 4.46 -3.37
N LEU A 38 1.03 4.84 -2.28
CA LEU A 38 2.45 4.54 -2.09
C LEU A 38 2.71 3.02 -2.14
N LEU A 39 1.89 2.22 -1.45
CA LEU A 39 2.01 0.76 -1.47
C LEU A 39 1.88 0.23 -2.90
N LEU A 40 0.88 0.67 -3.66
CA LEU A 40 0.67 0.25 -5.05
C LEU A 40 1.84 0.63 -5.96
N MET A 41 2.47 1.78 -5.73
CA MET A 41 3.65 2.22 -6.51
C MET A 41 4.93 1.43 -6.18
N ARG A 42 5.04 0.91 -4.96
CA ARG A 42 6.25 0.23 -4.45
C ARG A 42 6.12 -1.29 -4.41
N MET A 43 4.93 -1.80 -4.68
CA MET A 43 4.61 -3.22 -4.72
C MET A 43 5.39 -3.93 -5.82
N ASP A 44 5.80 -5.17 -5.53
CA ASP A 44 6.39 -6.08 -6.49
C ASP A 44 5.35 -7.04 -7.11
N ARG A 45 5.80 -7.92 -8.00
CA ARG A 45 4.91 -8.90 -8.66
C ARG A 45 4.26 -9.91 -7.71
N ASN A 46 4.83 -10.09 -6.51
CA ASN A 46 4.29 -10.97 -5.47
C ASN A 46 3.38 -10.21 -4.50
N ARG A 47 3.01 -8.97 -4.81
CA ARG A 47 2.19 -8.08 -3.98
C ARG A 47 2.91 -7.60 -2.72
N ALA A 48 4.20 -7.89 -2.60
CA ALA A 48 4.99 -7.50 -1.45
C ALA A 48 5.46 -6.05 -1.63
N VAL A 49 5.43 -5.30 -0.55
CA VAL A 49 5.92 -3.92 -0.48
C VAL A 49 6.97 -3.88 0.61
N ARG A 50 8.15 -3.33 0.28
CA ARG A 50 9.21 -3.09 1.25
C ARG A 50 9.70 -1.66 1.15
N VAL A 51 9.40 -0.86 2.17
CA VAL A 51 9.75 0.57 2.22
C VAL A 51 10.42 0.87 3.55
N ASN A 52 11.59 1.51 3.52
CA ASN A 52 12.18 2.06 4.73
C ASN A 52 11.33 3.26 5.19
N THR A 53 10.78 3.20 6.39
CA THR A 53 9.87 4.23 6.90
C THR A 53 10.58 5.57 7.11
N SER A 54 11.91 5.58 7.24
CA SER A 54 12.69 6.83 7.28
C SER A 54 12.67 7.60 5.96
N LEU A 55 12.32 6.94 4.85
CA LEU A 55 12.22 7.55 3.52
C LEU A 55 10.79 7.96 3.17
N LEU A 56 9.82 7.76 4.07
CA LEU A 56 8.42 8.10 3.78
C LEU A 56 8.24 9.59 3.50
N SER A 57 9.05 10.46 4.10
CA SER A 57 9.04 11.90 3.82
C SER A 57 9.37 12.24 2.37
N ASP A 58 10.06 11.35 1.65
CA ASP A 58 10.39 11.54 0.23
C ASP A 58 9.18 11.28 -0.67
N PHE A 59 8.15 10.61 -0.14
CA PHE A 59 6.94 10.21 -0.88
C PHE A 59 5.66 10.86 -0.34
N LEU A 60 5.60 11.16 0.95
CA LEU A 60 4.41 11.62 1.66
C LEU A 60 4.77 12.83 2.52
N THR A 61 3.88 13.83 2.54
CA THR A 61 3.97 14.97 3.47
C THR A 61 3.36 14.65 4.84
N LEU A 62 2.94 13.41 5.07
CA LEU A 62 2.35 12.94 6.32
C LEU A 62 3.42 12.77 7.39
N SER A 63 3.05 13.06 8.65
CA SER A 63 3.91 12.71 9.78
C SER A 63 3.98 11.18 9.96
N SER A 64 5.06 10.69 10.58
CA SER A 64 5.21 9.25 10.86
C SER A 64 4.01 8.68 11.60
N GLU A 65 3.49 9.39 12.62
CA GLU A 65 2.32 8.95 13.40
C GLU A 65 1.07 8.77 12.54
N ARG A 66 0.83 9.67 11.57
CA ARG A 66 -0.30 9.57 10.63
C ARG A 66 -0.13 8.39 9.69
N VAL A 67 1.11 8.13 9.23
CA VAL A 67 1.40 6.95 8.41
C VAL A 67 1.19 5.67 9.20
N ASP A 68 1.68 5.59 10.44
CA ASP A 68 1.50 4.42 11.31
C ASP A 68 0.02 4.15 11.60
N TYR A 69 -0.77 5.20 11.85
CA TYR A 69 -2.22 5.10 12.00
C TYR A 69 -2.91 4.61 10.72
N ALA A 70 -2.53 5.18 9.56
CA ALA A 70 -3.07 4.78 8.27
C ALA A 70 -2.76 3.31 7.97
N ILE A 71 -1.50 2.86 8.13
CA ILE A 71 -1.08 1.46 7.96
C ILE A 71 -1.90 0.55 8.89
N SER A 72 -1.98 0.88 10.18
CA SER A 72 -2.77 0.12 11.16
C SER A 72 -4.23 -0.01 10.72
N SER A 73 -4.81 1.05 10.14
CA SER A 73 -6.17 1.00 9.65
C SER A 73 -6.31 0.23 8.32
N LEU A 74 -5.31 0.26 7.44
CA LEU A 74 -5.30 -0.52 6.20
C LEU A 74 -5.27 -2.02 6.51
N ILE A 75 -4.48 -2.43 7.51
CA ILE A 75 -4.45 -3.81 8.03
C ILE A 75 -5.83 -4.19 8.57
N LYS A 76 -6.39 -3.35 9.45
CA LYS A 76 -7.73 -3.61 10.02
C LYS A 76 -8.75 -3.82 8.90
N LYS A 77 -8.75 -2.95 7.89
CA LYS A 77 -9.66 -3.04 6.73
C LYS A 77 -9.39 -4.20 5.78
N GLY A 78 -8.31 -4.97 5.98
CA GLY A 78 -7.92 -6.07 5.12
C GLY A 78 -7.42 -5.63 3.74
N TRP A 79 -7.00 -4.37 3.59
CA TRP A 79 -6.39 -3.90 2.35
C TRP A 79 -4.93 -4.35 2.23
N VAL A 80 -4.32 -4.60 3.40
CA VAL A 80 -3.02 -5.25 3.58
C VAL A 80 -3.26 -6.55 4.33
N GLU A 81 -2.81 -7.67 3.77
CA GLU A 81 -3.05 -9.02 4.31
C GLU A 81 -2.09 -9.37 5.45
N SER A 82 -0.86 -8.88 5.38
CA SER A 82 0.15 -9.12 6.41
C SER A 82 1.10 -7.94 6.51
N VAL A 83 1.60 -7.72 7.73
CA VAL A 83 2.70 -6.79 8.04
C VAL A 83 3.69 -7.53 8.92
N ASP A 84 4.98 -7.35 8.64
CA ASP A 84 6.03 -7.82 9.54
C ASP A 84 6.25 -6.79 10.66
N ASP A 85 5.68 -7.08 11.83
CA ASP A 85 5.81 -6.25 13.04
C ASP A 85 7.27 -6.08 13.48
N HIS A 86 8.13 -7.06 13.22
CA HIS A 86 9.54 -6.97 13.55
C HIS A 86 10.25 -5.98 12.61
N ALA A 87 9.97 -6.07 11.31
CA ALA A 87 10.47 -5.11 10.32
C ALA A 87 10.02 -3.67 10.66
N MET A 88 8.76 -3.50 11.08
CA MET A 88 8.23 -2.19 11.49
C MET A 88 9.00 -1.58 12.65
N ARG A 89 9.40 -2.38 13.65
CA ARG A 89 10.28 -1.92 14.76
C ARG A 89 11.66 -1.49 14.26
N CYS A 90 12.13 -2.06 13.16
CA CYS A 90 13.37 -1.70 12.47
C CYS A 90 13.17 -0.59 11.43
N ARG A 91 12.06 0.15 11.48
CA ARG A 91 11.73 1.22 10.52
C ARG A 91 11.61 0.74 9.08
N VAL A 92 11.10 -0.47 8.88
CA VAL A 92 10.82 -1.02 7.55
C VAL A 92 9.36 -1.47 7.51
N LEU A 93 8.59 -0.85 6.62
CA LEU A 93 7.28 -1.37 6.26
C LEU A 93 7.48 -2.51 5.27
N ASP A 94 7.31 -3.73 5.75
CA ASP A 94 7.31 -4.96 4.96
C ASP A 94 5.91 -5.58 5.03
N CYS A 95 5.17 -5.54 3.92
CA CYS A 95 3.76 -5.92 3.91
C CYS A 95 3.31 -6.53 2.57
N VAL A 96 2.16 -7.19 2.59
CA VAL A 96 1.53 -7.78 1.39
C VAL A 96 0.19 -7.12 1.12
N VAL A 97 0.04 -6.55 -0.08
CA VAL A 97 -1.20 -5.89 -0.50
C VAL A 97 -2.24 -6.93 -0.95
N HIS A 98 -3.51 -6.72 -0.59
CA HIS A 98 -4.62 -7.60 -0.97
C HIS A 98 -4.73 -7.77 -2.50
N PRO A 99 -4.95 -8.99 -3.04
CA PRO A 99 -4.86 -9.28 -4.48
C PRO A 99 -5.94 -8.55 -5.31
N ALA A 100 -7.01 -8.10 -4.67
CA ALA A 100 -8.03 -7.29 -5.33
C ALA A 100 -7.47 -6.02 -5.96
N PHE A 101 -6.40 -5.46 -5.41
CA PHE A 101 -5.72 -4.29 -5.97
C PHE A 101 -4.89 -4.57 -7.22
N ILE A 102 -4.90 -5.80 -7.73
CA ILE A 102 -4.16 -6.22 -8.93
C ILE A 102 -5.09 -6.91 -9.93
N HIS A 103 -5.94 -7.80 -9.44
CA HIS A 103 -6.65 -8.76 -10.28
C HIS A 103 -8.17 -8.65 -10.24
N ALA A 104 -8.75 -7.95 -9.26
CA ALA A 104 -10.19 -7.89 -9.11
C ALA A 104 -10.82 -6.89 -10.07
N ASP A 105 -12.02 -7.19 -10.57
CA ASP A 105 -12.90 -6.24 -11.25
C ASP A 105 -13.29 -5.05 -10.36
N PHE A 106 -13.96 -4.04 -10.96
CA PHE A 106 -14.38 -2.82 -10.27
C PHE A 106 -15.24 -3.12 -9.04
N ASP A 107 -16.25 -3.97 -9.19
CA ASP A 107 -17.23 -4.24 -8.13
C ASP A 107 -16.58 -4.98 -6.94
N THR A 108 -15.71 -5.95 -7.23
CA THR A 108 -14.98 -6.69 -6.22
C THR A 108 -13.99 -5.78 -5.49
N LEU A 109 -13.26 -4.92 -6.22
CA LEU A 109 -12.39 -3.93 -5.60
C LEU A 109 -13.17 -2.96 -4.72
N MET A 110 -14.31 -2.47 -5.21
CA MET A 110 -15.20 -1.60 -4.45
C MET A 110 -15.70 -2.26 -3.17
N ARG A 111 -16.04 -3.56 -3.19
CA ARG A 111 -16.44 -4.30 -1.98
C ARG A 111 -15.32 -4.37 -0.95
N VAL A 112 -14.09 -4.68 -1.38
CA VAL A 112 -12.91 -4.72 -0.49
C VAL A 112 -12.65 -3.34 0.13
N VAL A 113 -12.71 -2.29 -0.67
CA VAL A 113 -12.49 -0.91 -0.20
C VAL A 113 -13.63 -0.43 0.71
N SER A 114 -14.86 -0.86 0.42
CA SER A 114 -16.05 -0.52 1.22
C SER A 114 -16.17 -1.33 2.51
N SER A 115 -15.35 -2.37 2.68
CA SER A 115 -15.42 -3.21 3.86
C SER A 115 -15.22 -2.34 5.12
N ARG A 116 -16.23 -2.37 5.98
CA ARG A 116 -16.12 -1.89 7.35
C ARG A 116 -15.70 -3.09 8.17
N VAL A 117 -14.70 -2.91 9.01
CA VAL A 117 -14.50 -3.83 10.13
C VAL A 117 -15.61 -3.51 11.12
N LEU A 118 -16.37 -4.53 11.50
CA LEU A 118 -17.26 -4.53 12.66
C LEU A 118 -16.46 -4.25 13.94
#